data_AF-A0A524HMU8-F1
#
_entry.id   AF-A0A524HMU8-F1
#
_cell.length_a   1.000
_cell.length_b   1.000
_cell.length_c   1.000
_cell.angle_alpha   90.00
_cell.angle_beta   90.00
_cell.angle_gamma   90.00
#
_symmetry.space_group_name_H-M   'P 1'
#
loop_
_entity.id
_entity.type
_entity.pdbx_description
1 polymer ?
#
loop_
_entity_poly.entity_id
_entity_poly.type
_entity_poly.pdbx_seq_one_letter_code
_entity_poly.pdbx_strand_id
1 'polypeptide(L)'
;MIAAGVVCLWTLAFSLACIFSGFAVAQPALRYNVEFQGIEGDLQNLIEASSRLVSGRDNPPFGIGGLRQRAASDMEDFQTALRSQGYYG
;
A
#
# COMPACT_ATOMS: atom_id res chain seq x y z
N MET A 1 -13.01 -5.48 59.49
CA MET A 1 -12.38 -6.57 58.72
C MET A 1 -13.05 -6.65 57.36
N ILE A 2 -12.52 -5.95 56.35
CA ILE A 2 -12.96 -6.10 54.96
C ILE A 2 -11.68 -6.27 54.13
N ALA A 3 -11.65 -7.38 53.40
CA ALA A 3 -10.46 -8.10 52.99
C ALA A 3 -9.67 -7.40 51.87
N ALA A 4 -8.35 -7.50 51.99
CA ALA A 4 -7.31 -7.11 51.04
C ALA A 4 -7.29 -7.91 49.72
N GLY A 5 -8.45 -8.43 49.26
CA GLY A 5 -8.53 -9.43 48.18
C GLY A 5 -8.72 -8.88 46.76
N VAL A 6 -9.12 -7.62 46.58
CA VAL A 6 -9.57 -7.12 45.26
C VAL A 6 -8.49 -6.34 44.49
N VAL A 7 -7.46 -5.86 45.19
CA VAL A 7 -6.43 -4.97 44.59
C VAL A 7 -5.41 -5.74 43.73
N CYS A 8 -5.24 -7.04 43.96
CA CYS A 8 -4.13 -7.81 43.35
C CYS A 8 -4.43 -8.37 41.95
N LEU A 9 -5.70 -8.45 41.52
CA LEU A 9 -6.03 -9.01 40.21
C LEU A 9 -6.01 -8.00 39.04
N TRP A 10 -5.99 -6.70 39.34
CA TRP A 10 -5.99 -5.64 38.32
C TRP A 10 -4.59 -5.25 37.82
N THR A 11 -3.53 -5.62 38.55
CA THR A 11 -2.15 -5.25 38.18
C THR A 11 -1.52 -6.18 37.14
N LEU A 12 -1.98 -7.43 37.02
CA LEU A 12 -1.44 -8.40 36.06
C LEU A 12 -1.98 -8.25 34.63
N ALA A 13 -3.14 -7.61 34.44
CA ALA A 13 -3.71 -7.40 33.11
C ALA A 13 -3.11 -6.20 32.36
N PHE A 14 -2.46 -5.27 33.05
CA PHE A 14 -1.99 -4.02 32.45
C PHE A 14 -0.64 -4.15 31.71
N SER A 15 0.18 -5.14 32.06
CA SER A 15 1.53 -5.30 31.46
C SER A 15 1.56 -6.00 30.10
N LEU A 16 0.47 -6.65 29.66
CA LEU A 16 0.44 -7.38 28.37
C LEU A 16 0.11 -6.49 27.16
N ALA A 17 -0.39 -5.26 27.37
CA ALA A 17 -0.89 -4.40 26.29
C ALA A 17 0.21 -3.64 25.51
N CYS A 18 1.43 -3.50 26.06
CA CYS A 18 2.46 -2.65 25.45
C CYS A 18 3.37 -3.34 24.42
N ILE A 19 3.27 -4.66 24.24
CA ILE A 19 4.20 -5.41 23.36
C ILE A 19 3.80 -5.30 21.87
N PHE A 20 2.56 -4.91 21.55
CA PHE A 20 2.08 -4.87 20.16
C PHE A 20 2.24 -3.52 19.44
N SER A 21 2.86 -2.53 20.08
CA SER A 21 3.12 -1.22 19.46
C SER A 21 4.29 -1.33 18.48
N GLY A 22 4.03 -1.81 17.27
CA GLY A 22 4.95 -1.66 16.15
C GLY A 22 5.18 -0.18 15.85
N PHE A 23 6.42 0.29 15.96
CA PHE A 23 6.79 1.64 15.54
C PHE A 23 6.80 1.71 14.02
N ALA A 24 5.80 2.36 13.43
CA ALA A 24 5.85 2.74 12.02
C ALA A 24 6.77 3.96 11.88
N VAL A 25 8.00 3.74 11.37
CA VAL A 25 8.88 4.85 10.98
C VAL A 25 8.32 5.47 9.71
N ALA A 26 7.78 6.68 9.82
CA ALA A 26 7.30 7.45 8.68
C ALA A 26 8.48 7.81 7.77
N GLN A 27 8.62 7.09 6.64
CA GLN A 27 9.56 7.48 5.60
C GLN A 27 9.00 8.65 4.79
N PRO A 28 9.85 9.56 4.29
CA PRO A 28 9.39 10.66 3.47
C PRO A 28 8.67 10.15 2.22
N ALA A 29 7.52 10.77 1.92
CA ALA A 29 6.77 10.56 0.70
C ALA A 29 7.67 10.78 -0.53
N LEU A 30 7.81 9.75 -1.37
CA LEU A 30 8.63 9.83 -2.58
C LEU A 30 7.79 10.46 -3.71
N ARG A 31 8.21 11.63 -4.22
CA ARG A 31 7.60 12.19 -5.43
C ARG A 31 8.11 11.45 -6.66
N TYR A 32 7.23 11.19 -7.63
CA TYR A 32 7.53 10.47 -8.86
C TYR A 32 6.69 10.99 -10.02
N ASN A 33 7.16 10.74 -11.24
CA ASN A 33 6.39 10.92 -12.47
C ASN A 33 6.14 9.56 -13.12
N VAL A 34 5.02 9.43 -13.84
CA VAL A 34 4.69 8.23 -14.62
C VAL A 34 4.47 8.68 -16.05
N GLU A 35 5.15 8.02 -16.98
CA GLU A 35 5.05 8.25 -18.41
C GLU A 35 4.80 6.93 -19.13
N PHE A 36 3.84 6.93 -20.04
CA PHE A 36 3.56 5.81 -20.93
C PHE A 36 4.07 6.15 -22.33
N GLN A 37 4.78 5.22 -22.97
CA GLN A 37 5.39 5.41 -24.28
C GLN A 37 5.01 4.25 -25.20
N GLY A 38 4.82 4.55 -26.50
CA GLY A 38 4.50 3.53 -27.51
C GLY A 38 3.04 3.05 -27.51
N ILE A 39 2.17 3.70 -26.75
CA ILE A 39 0.71 3.47 -26.76
C ILE A 39 0.00 4.81 -26.93
N GLU A 40 -1.11 4.81 -27.66
CA GLU A 40 -1.90 6.01 -27.97
C GLU A 40 -3.41 5.68 -27.94
N GLY A 41 -4.24 6.71 -27.88
CA GLY A 41 -5.70 6.59 -28.00
C GLY A 41 -6.36 5.82 -26.85
N ASP A 42 -7.38 5.02 -27.18
CA ASP A 42 -8.20 4.31 -26.19
C ASP A 42 -7.39 3.32 -25.35
N LEU A 43 -6.34 2.73 -25.92
CA LEU A 43 -5.44 1.83 -25.21
C LEU A 43 -4.66 2.56 -24.11
N GLN A 44 -4.16 3.76 -24.41
CA GLN A 44 -3.47 4.59 -23.43
C GLN A 44 -4.43 4.96 -22.28
N ASN A 45 -5.65 5.38 -22.60
CA ASN A 45 -6.67 5.71 -21.60
C ASN A 45 -6.97 4.53 -20.68
N LEU A 46 -7.08 3.31 -21.24
CA LEU A 46 -7.30 2.10 -20.48
C LEU A 46 -6.13 1.79 -19.53
N ILE A 47 -4.90 1.87 -20.04
CA ILE A 47 -3.70 1.61 -19.23
C ILE A 47 -3.56 2.64 -18.11
N GLU A 48 -3.73 3.93 -18.41
CA GLU A 48 -3.71 5.01 -17.41
C GLU A 48 -4.77 4.80 -16.33
N ALA A 49 -5.99 4.43 -16.71
CA ALA A 49 -7.07 4.16 -15.77
C ALA A 49 -6.81 2.93 -14.88
N SER A 50 -6.08 1.93 -15.39
CA SER A 50 -5.71 0.73 -14.63
C SER A 50 -4.49 0.93 -13.71
N SER A 51 -3.71 2.01 -13.89
CA SER A 51 -2.47 2.23 -13.13
C SER A 51 -2.74 2.71 -11.70
N ARG A 52 -2.21 1.97 -10.72
CA ARG A 52 -2.19 2.37 -9.31
C ARG A 52 -1.15 3.45 -9.04
N LEU A 53 -0.10 3.54 -9.86
CA LEU A 53 0.85 4.64 -9.79
C LEU A 53 0.25 5.96 -10.26
N VAL A 54 -0.63 5.96 -11.26
CA VAL A 54 -1.34 7.18 -11.68
C VAL A 54 -2.36 7.59 -10.63
N SER A 55 -3.23 6.68 -10.19
CA SER A 55 -4.26 6.98 -9.20
C SER A 55 -3.70 7.22 -7.78
N GLY A 56 -2.53 6.68 -7.47
CA GLY A 56 -1.85 6.83 -6.19
C GLY A 56 -0.90 8.03 -6.09
N ARG A 57 -0.97 9.02 -6.98
CA ARG A 57 -0.12 10.21 -6.94
C ARG A 57 -0.33 11.05 -5.68
N ASP A 58 -1.57 11.18 -5.22
CA ASP A 58 -1.93 11.96 -4.03
C ASP A 58 -1.59 11.23 -2.72
N ASN A 59 -1.32 9.92 -2.80
CA ASN A 59 -0.89 9.10 -1.67
C ASN A 59 0.38 8.30 -2.05
N PRO A 60 1.53 8.99 -2.15
CA PRO A 60 2.77 8.40 -2.63
C PRO A 60 3.27 7.29 -1.68
N PRO A 61 3.93 6.26 -2.22
CA PRO A 61 4.47 5.17 -1.42
C PRO A 61 5.61 5.65 -0.52
N PHE A 62 5.82 4.90 0.57
CA PHE A 62 6.95 5.07 1.47
C PHE A 62 8.23 4.55 0.81
N GLY A 63 8.99 5.47 0.21
CA GLY A 63 10.29 5.18 -0.40
C GLY A 63 10.26 4.33 -1.68
N ILE A 64 11.47 3.98 -2.14
CA ILE A 64 11.68 3.28 -3.42
C ILE A 64 11.11 1.85 -3.40
N GLY A 65 11.15 1.17 -2.25
CA GLY A 65 10.62 -0.19 -2.12
C GLY A 65 9.12 -0.27 -2.44
N GLY A 66 8.33 0.64 -1.87
CA GLY A 66 6.90 0.73 -2.17
C GLY A 66 6.61 1.15 -3.61
N LEU A 67 7.43 2.02 -4.19
CA LEU A 67 7.30 2.41 -5.60
C LEU A 67 7.53 1.21 -6.53
N ARG A 68 8.57 0.39 -6.27
CA ARG A 68 8.84 -0.84 -7.03
C ARG A 68 7.70 -1.85 -6.90
N GLN A 69 7.16 -2.03 -5.70
CA GLN A 69 6.04 -2.94 -5.48
C GLN A 69 4.81 -2.50 -6.27
N ARG A 70 4.45 -1.20 -6.23
CA ARG A 70 3.34 -0.67 -7.03
C ARG A 70 3.58 -0.82 -8.52
N ALA A 71 4.80 -0.56 -9.00
CA ALA A 71 5.14 -0.76 -10.41
C ALA A 71 5.01 -2.24 -10.86
N ALA A 72 5.38 -3.19 -9.99
CA ALA A 72 5.19 -4.61 -10.26
C ALA A 72 3.70 -4.98 -10.34
N SER A 73 2.88 -4.46 -9.41
CA SER A 73 1.42 -4.68 -9.47
C SER A 73 0.78 -4.05 -10.70
N ASP A 74 1.19 -2.84 -11.09
CA ASP A 74 0.69 -2.19 -12.30
C ASP A 74 0.99 -3.03 -13.54
N MET A 75 2.15 -3.69 -13.62
CA MET A 75 2.48 -4.59 -14.73
C MET A 75 1.49 -5.77 -14.83
N GLU A 76 1.11 -6.38 -13.70
CA GLU A 76 0.12 -7.46 -13.67
C GLU A 76 -1.28 -6.97 -14.11
N ASP A 77 -1.67 -5.79 -13.64
CA ASP A 77 -2.94 -5.16 -14.01
C ASP A 77 -2.95 -4.79 -15.50
N PHE A 78 -1.84 -4.28 -16.04
CA PHE A 78 -1.69 -3.97 -17.46
C PHE A 78 -1.78 -5.21 -18.33
N GLN A 79 -1.11 -6.31 -17.97
CA GLN A 79 -1.24 -7.56 -18.72
C GLN A 79 -2.69 -8.05 -18.76
N THR A 80 -3.41 -7.89 -17.66
CA THR A 80 -4.84 -8.25 -17.59
C THR A 80 -5.69 -7.34 -18.48
N ALA A 81 -5.47 -6.02 -18.42
CA ALA A 81 -6.16 -5.05 -19.26
C ALA A 81 -5.88 -5.28 -20.75
N LEU A 82 -4.63 -5.50 -21.12
CA LEU A 82 -4.19 -5.81 -22.49
C LEU A 82 -4.86 -7.08 -23.03
N ARG A 83 -4.88 -8.16 -22.23
CA ARG A 83 -5.58 -9.41 -22.61
C ARG A 83 -7.07 -9.20 -22.82
N SER A 84 -7.71 -8.35 -22.03
CA SER A 84 -9.14 -8.02 -22.21
C SER A 84 -9.43 -7.32 -23.54
N GLN A 85 -8.44 -6.62 -24.09
CA GLN A 85 -8.50 -5.98 -25.41
C GLN A 85 -7.99 -6.89 -26.54
N GLY A 86 -7.65 -8.16 -26.25
CA GLY A 86 -7.16 -9.13 -27.24
C GLY A 86 -5.67 -9.11 -27.49
N TYR A 87 -4.87 -8.42 -26.67
CA TYR A 87 -3.41 -8.44 -26.73
C TYR A 87 -2.86 -9.52 -25.79
N TYR A 88 -2.17 -10.53 -26.32
CA TYR A 88 -1.71 -11.72 -25.58
C TYR A 88 -0.19 -11.82 -25.44
N GLY A 89 0.52 -10.70 -25.58
CA GLY A 89 1.98 -10.63 -25.43
C GLY A 89 2.49 -11.05 -24.06
#